data_AF-A0A067TCN5-F1
#
_entry.id   AF-A0A067TCN5-F1
#
_cell.length_a   1.000
_cell.length_b   1.000
_cell.length_c   1.000
_cell.angle_alpha   90.00
_cell.angle_beta   90.00
_cell.angle_gamma   90.00
#
_symmetry.space_group_name_H-M   'P 1'
#
loop_
_entity.id
_entity.type
_entity.pdbx_description
1 polymer ?
#
loop_
_entity_poly.entity_id
_entity_poly.type
_entity_poly.pdbx_seq_one_letter_code
_entity_poly.pdbx_strand_id
1 'polypeptide(L)'
;MLEKEDIRDKLEDTESGYVHSVPPDPRRLDPLDNSRIVEEGCLGITQEKKYYEFLDPNGSVFVKRNLTPSEYLVNLAGNLVLPIMCPERIKNEIATIKFIQSNTTIPTPNIRCSFEDNGRIYIITDIVPGVAMSQLEEHQKPTVVKELEGYIEQMHALKSKKMGGVCGDVIFPYRFENLWPQYEGLKVRDADTPEFVLCHNDLSQYNIIVDQETLKINAILDWEYAGFFPPEFDSPFYRRLGHSGALEGEEDDVPKLWKVVEHWRV
;
A
#
# COMPACT_ATOMS: atom_id res chain seq x y z
N MET A 1 -14.87 -53.11 -4.65
CA MET A 1 -14.57 -52.98 -6.09
C MET A 1 -15.83 -52.49 -6.74
N LEU A 2 -15.94 -51.18 -6.91
CA LEU A 2 -16.93 -50.44 -7.70
C LEU A 2 -16.36 -49.01 -7.83
N GLU A 3 -16.40 -48.53 -9.06
CA GLU A 3 -15.51 -47.53 -9.64
C GLU A 3 -15.78 -46.09 -9.17
N LYS A 4 -14.72 -45.27 -9.26
CA LYS A 4 -14.80 -43.81 -9.17
C LYS A 4 -15.29 -43.31 -10.53
N GLU A 5 -16.51 -42.80 -10.58
CA GLU A 5 -16.95 -41.95 -11.69
C GLU A 5 -16.53 -40.50 -11.44
N ASP A 6 -15.95 -39.90 -12.48
CA ASP A 6 -15.32 -38.60 -12.54
C ASP A 6 -16.39 -37.50 -12.66
N ILE A 7 -16.40 -36.55 -11.72
CA ILE A 7 -17.41 -35.47 -11.62
C ILE A 7 -17.02 -34.30 -12.56
N ARG A 8 -16.34 -34.57 -13.68
CA ARG A 8 -15.86 -33.55 -14.62
C ARG A 8 -16.83 -33.20 -15.75
N ASP A 9 -17.91 -33.96 -15.94
CA ASP A 9 -18.75 -33.86 -17.15
C ASP A 9 -20.18 -33.29 -16.93
N LYS A 10 -20.39 -32.39 -15.97
CA LYS A 10 -21.72 -31.75 -15.77
C LYS A 10 -21.72 -30.25 -15.56
N LEU A 11 -20.97 -29.52 -16.39
CA LEU A 11 -21.18 -28.08 -16.56
C LEU A 11 -21.20 -27.75 -18.06
N GLU A 12 -22.30 -28.14 -18.71
CA GLU A 12 -22.67 -27.58 -20.02
C GLU A 12 -23.25 -26.17 -19.80
N ASP A 13 -22.55 -25.21 -20.41
CA ASP A 13 -23.04 -24.01 -21.10
C ASP A 13 -24.46 -23.52 -20.78
N THR A 14 -24.58 -22.57 -19.85
CA THR A 14 -25.45 -21.39 -20.02
C THR A 14 -24.98 -20.25 -19.11
N GLU A 15 -24.08 -19.38 -19.58
CA GLU A 15 -24.08 -17.95 -19.23
C GLU A 15 -23.15 -17.12 -20.13
N SER A 16 -23.54 -15.87 -20.36
CA SER A 16 -23.08 -15.02 -21.45
C SER A 16 -21.62 -14.57 -21.34
N GLY A 17 -20.85 -14.81 -22.41
CA GLY A 17 -19.79 -13.90 -22.85
C GLY A 17 -18.47 -13.92 -22.08
N TYR A 18 -17.88 -15.08 -21.82
CA TYR A 18 -16.47 -15.14 -21.42
C TYR A 18 -15.58 -15.08 -22.67
N VAL A 19 -15.07 -13.89 -23.01
CA VAL A 19 -14.02 -13.74 -24.02
C VAL A 19 -12.68 -13.82 -23.31
N HIS A 20 -11.95 -14.92 -23.50
CA HIS A 20 -10.51 -14.96 -23.21
C HIS A 20 -9.81 -13.94 -24.11
N SER A 21 -9.53 -12.75 -23.59
CA SER A 21 -8.57 -11.83 -24.20
C SER A 21 -7.20 -12.05 -23.54
N VAL A 22 -6.25 -12.49 -24.36
CA VAL A 22 -4.83 -12.48 -23.98
C VAL A 22 -4.45 -11.03 -23.67
N PRO A 23 -3.70 -10.74 -22.59
CA PRO A 23 -3.20 -9.40 -22.33
C PRO A 23 -2.47 -8.89 -23.59
N PRO A 24 -2.81 -7.70 -24.13
CA PRO A 24 -2.12 -7.18 -25.31
C PRO A 24 -0.62 -7.04 -25.02
N ASP A 25 0.22 -7.38 -26.01
CA ASP A 25 1.68 -7.19 -25.93
C ASP A 25 1.95 -5.71 -25.62
N PRO A 26 2.63 -5.38 -24.50
CA PRO A 26 2.86 -4.00 -24.09
C PRO A 26 3.64 -3.16 -25.11
N ARG A 27 4.24 -3.79 -26.12
CA ARG A 27 4.98 -3.12 -27.21
C ARG A 27 4.11 -2.76 -28.42
N ARG A 28 2.81 -3.09 -28.42
CA ARG A 28 1.86 -2.79 -29.51
C ARG A 28 0.83 -1.75 -29.08
N LEU A 29 1.29 -0.55 -28.75
CA LEU A 29 0.40 0.60 -28.56
C LEU A 29 0.60 1.56 -29.73
N ASP A 30 -0.36 1.58 -30.65
CA ASP A 30 -0.56 2.72 -31.53
C ASP A 30 -0.85 3.93 -30.61
N PRO A 31 -0.37 5.17 -30.87
CA PRO A 31 -0.51 6.32 -29.97
C PRO A 31 -1.96 6.69 -29.61
N LEU A 32 -2.95 6.07 -30.25
CA LEU A 32 -4.39 6.26 -30.05
C LEU A 32 -5.02 5.34 -28.99
N ASP A 33 -4.28 4.37 -28.42
CA ASP A 33 -4.75 3.43 -27.37
C ASP A 33 -4.14 3.71 -25.98
N ASN A 34 -3.92 4.99 -25.63
CA ASN A 34 -3.40 5.36 -24.30
C ASN A 34 -4.53 5.32 -23.24
N SER A 35 -4.72 4.17 -22.59
CA SER A 35 -5.84 3.89 -21.67
C SER A 35 -5.76 4.56 -20.29
N ARG A 36 -4.99 5.64 -20.13
CA ARG A 36 -5.02 6.54 -18.95
C ARG A 36 -6.30 7.38 -18.85
N ILE A 37 -7.41 6.80 -19.30
CA ILE A 37 -8.75 7.35 -19.21
C ILE A 37 -9.16 7.35 -17.74
N VAL A 38 -9.68 8.50 -17.30
CA VAL A 38 -10.36 8.63 -16.03
C VAL A 38 -11.82 8.32 -16.30
N GLU A 39 -12.23 7.08 -15.99
CA GLU A 39 -13.62 6.65 -16.16
C GLU A 39 -14.55 7.40 -15.19
N GLU A 40 -15.85 7.36 -15.44
CA GLU A 40 -16.84 7.87 -14.48
C GLU A 40 -16.66 7.20 -13.10
N GLY A 41 -16.59 7.99 -12.04
CA GLY A 41 -16.30 7.51 -10.67
C GLY A 41 -14.82 7.30 -10.35
N CYS A 42 -13.92 7.40 -11.32
CA CYS A 42 -12.47 7.42 -11.07
C CYS A 42 -12.07 8.80 -10.52
N LEU A 43 -11.67 8.83 -9.25
CA LEU A 43 -11.16 10.05 -8.60
C LEU A 43 -9.85 10.51 -9.22
N GLY A 44 -9.03 9.57 -9.68
CA GLY A 44 -7.74 9.89 -10.27
C GLY A 44 -6.89 8.67 -10.60
N ILE A 45 -5.88 8.93 -11.42
CA ILE A 45 -4.89 7.96 -11.86
C ILE A 45 -3.49 8.48 -11.54
N THR A 46 -2.70 7.72 -10.79
CA THR A 46 -1.27 7.99 -10.57
C THR A 46 -0.43 7.22 -11.58
N GLN A 47 0.89 7.25 -11.44
CA GLN A 47 1.78 6.43 -12.28
C GLN A 47 1.59 4.93 -12.04
N GLU A 48 0.96 4.55 -10.92
CA GLU A 48 0.93 3.16 -10.45
C GLU A 48 -0.47 2.61 -10.20
N LYS A 49 -1.45 3.48 -9.90
CA LYS A 49 -2.77 3.07 -9.41
C LYS A 49 -3.91 3.94 -9.96
N LYS A 50 -5.12 3.41 -9.92
CA LYS A 50 -6.37 4.19 -9.99
C LYS A 50 -7.11 4.14 -8.66
N TYR A 51 -7.84 5.22 -8.40
CA TYR A 51 -8.65 5.40 -7.21
C TYR A 51 -10.08 5.72 -7.58
N TYR A 52 -11.03 5.16 -6.84
CA TYR A 52 -12.45 5.41 -7.04
C TYR A 52 -13.10 5.68 -5.68
N GLU A 53 -14.15 6.48 -5.72
CA GLU A 53 -14.99 6.75 -4.56
C GLU A 53 -16.45 6.61 -4.96
N PHE A 54 -17.17 5.84 -4.18
CA PHE A 54 -18.60 5.64 -4.36
C PHE A 54 -19.30 6.02 -3.07
N LEU A 55 -20.06 7.11 -3.12
CA LEU A 55 -20.81 7.62 -1.99
C LEU A 55 -22.17 6.94 -1.93
N ASP A 56 -22.46 6.28 -0.81
CA ASP A 56 -23.75 5.61 -0.57
C ASP A 56 -24.23 5.91 0.87
N PRO A 57 -25.51 6.28 1.08
CA PRO A 57 -26.05 6.53 2.42
C PRO A 57 -25.91 5.36 3.41
N ASN A 58 -25.83 4.13 2.91
CA ASN A 58 -25.69 2.90 3.70
C ASN A 58 -24.22 2.46 3.83
N GLY A 59 -23.29 3.24 3.29
CA GLY A 59 -21.86 3.09 3.53
C GLY A 59 -21.05 3.34 2.27
N SER A 60 -20.46 4.52 2.18
CA SER A 60 -19.52 4.91 1.14
C SER A 60 -18.24 4.07 1.16
N VAL A 61 -17.69 3.83 -0.02
CA VAL A 61 -16.48 3.03 -0.21
C VAL A 61 -15.41 3.76 -1.01
N PHE A 62 -14.16 3.47 -0.64
CA PHE A 62 -12.99 3.84 -1.40
C PHE A 62 -12.39 2.59 -2.04
N VAL A 63 -11.97 2.70 -3.30
CA VAL A 63 -11.36 1.61 -4.05
C VAL A 63 -9.99 2.03 -4.54
N LYS A 64 -8.99 1.20 -4.28
CA LYS A 64 -7.64 1.30 -4.84
C LYS A 64 -7.36 0.07 -5.70
N ARG A 65 -6.74 0.27 -6.87
CA ARG A 65 -6.24 -0.82 -7.72
C ARG A 65 -4.96 -0.47 -8.45
N ASN A 66 -4.16 -1.48 -8.81
CA ASN A 66 -3.01 -1.29 -9.70
C ASN A 66 -3.43 -1.03 -11.15
N LEU A 67 -2.48 -0.49 -11.92
CA LEU A 67 -2.57 -0.37 -13.37
C LEU A 67 -2.20 -1.68 -14.09
N THR A 68 -2.75 -1.86 -15.29
CA THR A 68 -2.32 -2.89 -16.26
C THR A 68 -1.35 -2.29 -17.28
N PRO A 69 -0.56 -3.10 -18.03
CA PRO A 69 0.43 -2.58 -18.97
C PRO A 69 -0.06 -1.57 -20.00
N SER A 70 -1.32 -1.69 -20.44
CA SER A 70 -1.96 -0.71 -21.34
C SER A 70 -2.19 0.68 -20.72
N GLU A 71 -2.14 0.79 -19.39
CA GLU A 71 -2.42 2.01 -18.61
C GLU A 71 -1.12 2.68 -18.10
N TYR A 72 0.03 2.04 -18.31
CA TYR A 72 1.32 2.55 -17.85
C TYR A 72 1.70 3.85 -18.54
N LEU A 73 2.37 4.73 -17.80
CA LEU A 73 2.78 6.04 -18.30
C LEU A 73 3.97 5.87 -19.26
N VAL A 74 3.99 6.67 -20.33
CA VAL A 74 5.18 6.89 -21.15
C VAL A 74 5.73 8.27 -20.83
N ASN A 75 7.00 8.35 -20.44
CA ASN A 75 7.62 9.63 -20.09
C ASN A 75 8.00 10.46 -21.33
N LEU A 76 8.49 11.68 -21.12
CA LEU A 76 8.86 12.60 -22.21
C LEU A 76 9.98 12.06 -23.13
N ALA A 77 10.77 11.09 -22.66
CA ALA A 77 11.81 10.43 -23.46
C ALA A 77 11.27 9.24 -24.27
N GLY A 78 9.97 8.94 -24.21
CA GLY A 78 9.36 7.80 -24.88
C GLY A 78 9.53 6.47 -24.15
N ASN A 79 10.04 6.49 -22.91
CA ASN A 79 10.23 5.26 -22.12
C ASN A 79 8.99 4.95 -21.28
N LEU A 80 8.63 3.67 -21.22
CA LEU A 80 7.58 3.15 -20.34
C LEU A 80 8.03 3.28 -18.87
N VAL A 81 7.17 3.85 -18.03
CA VAL A 81 7.34 3.94 -16.59
C VAL A 81 6.63 2.75 -15.97
N LEU A 82 7.43 1.80 -15.45
CA LEU A 82 6.93 0.57 -14.85
C LEU A 82 6.66 0.78 -13.36
N PRO A 83 5.45 0.48 -12.85
CA PRO A 83 5.18 0.51 -11.41
C PRO A 83 6.05 -0.48 -10.66
N ILE A 84 6.62 -0.06 -9.53
CA ILE A 84 7.52 -0.91 -8.74
C ILE A 84 6.71 -1.68 -7.69
N MET A 85 6.74 -3.02 -7.79
CA MET A 85 6.12 -3.95 -6.84
C MET A 85 4.66 -3.61 -6.48
N CYS A 86 3.92 -2.95 -7.38
CA CYS A 86 2.59 -2.43 -7.04
C CYS A 86 1.59 -3.54 -6.66
N PRO A 87 1.53 -4.70 -7.35
CA PRO A 87 0.72 -5.82 -6.91
C PRO A 87 1.07 -6.33 -5.50
N GLU A 88 2.36 -6.47 -5.21
CA GLU A 88 2.89 -6.92 -3.92
C GLU A 88 2.55 -5.91 -2.82
N ARG A 89 2.69 -4.61 -3.09
CA ARG A 89 2.30 -3.53 -2.18
C ARG A 89 0.83 -3.52 -1.82
N ILE A 90 -0.07 -3.70 -2.80
CA ILE A 90 -1.51 -3.78 -2.51
C ILE A 90 -1.83 -5.04 -1.69
N LYS A 91 -1.23 -6.19 -2.02
CA LYS A 91 -1.37 -7.42 -1.22
C LYS A 91 -0.87 -7.23 0.21
N ASN A 92 0.27 -6.54 0.37
CA ASN A 92 0.86 -6.22 1.66
C ASN A 92 -0.01 -5.26 2.48
N GLU A 93 -0.64 -4.27 1.86
CA GLU A 93 -1.61 -3.37 2.52
C GLU A 93 -2.78 -4.17 3.12
N ILE A 94 -3.38 -5.06 2.32
CA ILE A 94 -4.49 -5.93 2.76
C ILE A 94 -4.06 -6.81 3.94
N ALA A 95 -2.89 -7.45 3.83
CA ALA A 95 -2.38 -8.34 4.88
C ALA A 95 -2.03 -7.58 6.15
N THR A 96 -1.40 -6.40 6.02
CA THR A 96 -1.02 -5.56 7.15
C THR A 96 -2.23 -5.04 7.90
N ILE A 97 -3.26 -4.53 7.21
CA ILE A 97 -4.48 -4.06 7.87
C ILE A 97 -5.11 -5.19 8.70
N LYS A 98 -5.26 -6.39 8.13
CA LYS A 98 -5.80 -7.56 8.84
C LYS A 98 -4.93 -7.96 10.04
N PHE A 99 -3.61 -7.90 9.87
CA PHE A 99 -2.66 -8.20 10.93
C PHE A 99 -2.76 -7.19 12.08
N ILE A 100 -2.80 -5.90 11.78
CA ILE A 100 -2.98 -4.81 12.76
C ILE A 100 -4.29 -4.99 13.53
N GLN A 101 -5.42 -5.18 12.82
CA GLN A 101 -6.74 -5.37 13.43
C GLN A 101 -6.80 -6.57 14.39
N SER A 102 -5.97 -7.59 14.16
CA SER A 102 -5.94 -8.80 14.99
C SER A 102 -4.99 -8.71 16.19
N ASN A 103 -4.05 -7.75 16.19
CA ASN A 103 -2.95 -7.71 17.16
C ASN A 103 -2.84 -6.41 17.95
N THR A 104 -3.53 -5.34 17.55
CA THR A 104 -3.44 -4.03 18.20
C THR A 104 -4.82 -3.37 18.30
N THR A 105 -4.87 -2.20 18.94
CA THR A 105 -6.07 -1.34 18.94
C THR A 105 -5.96 -0.20 17.92
N ILE A 106 -4.99 -0.28 16.99
CA ILE A 106 -4.76 0.79 16.02
C ILE A 106 -5.95 0.84 15.06
N PRO A 107 -6.64 2.00 14.94
CA PRO A 107 -7.76 2.11 14.04
C PRO A 107 -7.28 2.09 12.59
N THR A 108 -7.89 1.26 11.77
CA THR A 108 -7.59 1.10 10.34
C THR A 108 -8.89 1.09 9.55
N PRO A 109 -8.87 1.36 8.23
CA PRO A 109 -10.05 1.18 7.40
C PRO A 109 -10.55 -0.26 7.46
N ASN A 110 -11.87 -0.41 7.53
CA ASN A 110 -12.48 -1.72 7.37
C ASN A 110 -12.40 -2.14 5.89
N ILE A 111 -11.81 -3.32 5.63
CA ILE A 111 -11.75 -3.89 4.28
C ILE A 111 -13.06 -4.65 4.03
N ARG A 112 -13.90 -4.14 3.14
CA ARG A 112 -15.13 -4.84 2.74
C ARG A 112 -14.82 -6.07 1.92
N CYS A 113 -13.92 -5.93 0.95
CA CYS A 113 -13.41 -7.04 0.16
C CYS A 113 -12.10 -6.66 -0.53
N SER A 114 -11.40 -7.69 -0.98
CA SER A 114 -10.32 -7.59 -1.94
C SER A 114 -10.39 -8.77 -2.90
N PHE A 115 -10.06 -8.54 -4.16
CA PHE A 115 -10.11 -9.57 -5.20
C PHE A 115 -9.16 -9.24 -6.34
N GLU A 116 -8.87 -10.24 -7.15
CA GLU A 116 -8.08 -10.10 -8.36
C GLU A 116 -8.99 -10.32 -9.58
N ASP A 117 -8.87 -9.45 -10.58
CA ASP A 117 -9.54 -9.58 -11.87
C ASP A 117 -8.56 -9.16 -12.99
N ASN A 118 -8.26 -10.08 -13.91
CA ASN A 118 -7.43 -9.82 -15.10
C ASN A 118 -6.11 -9.07 -14.82
N GLY A 119 -5.38 -9.49 -13.78
CA GLY A 119 -4.10 -8.86 -13.38
C GLY A 119 -4.26 -7.53 -12.64
N ARG A 120 -5.49 -7.14 -12.27
CA ARG A 120 -5.78 -6.02 -11.37
C ARG A 120 -6.15 -6.57 -10.00
N ILE A 121 -5.57 -6.01 -8.97
CA ILE A 121 -5.86 -6.29 -7.58
C ILE A 121 -6.63 -5.10 -7.05
N TYR A 122 -7.81 -5.38 -6.50
CA TYR A 122 -8.68 -4.39 -5.91
C TYR A 122 -8.65 -4.54 -4.39
N ILE A 123 -8.53 -3.42 -3.69
CA ILE A 123 -8.88 -3.29 -2.28
C ILE A 123 -10.03 -2.30 -2.16
N ILE A 124 -11.12 -2.73 -1.52
CA ILE A 124 -12.30 -1.91 -1.26
C ILE A 124 -12.44 -1.73 0.25
N THR A 125 -12.40 -0.49 0.70
CA THR A 125 -12.52 -0.14 2.11
C THR A 125 -13.71 0.77 2.36
N ASP A 126 -14.21 0.78 3.59
CA ASP A 126 -15.07 1.86 4.05
C ASP A 126 -14.32 3.20 4.00
N ILE A 127 -15.02 4.27 3.61
CA ILE A 127 -14.51 5.63 3.84
C ILE A 127 -14.62 5.93 5.31
N VAL A 128 -13.49 6.25 5.94
CA VAL A 128 -13.45 6.60 7.35
C VAL A 128 -13.84 8.07 7.52
N PRO A 129 -14.83 8.40 8.36
CA PRO A 129 -15.25 9.78 8.59
C PRO A 129 -14.17 10.58 9.32
N GLY A 130 -14.05 11.86 8.99
CA GLY A 130 -13.09 12.78 9.58
C GLY A 130 -12.30 13.54 8.52
N VAL A 131 -11.21 14.17 8.93
CA VAL A 131 -10.26 14.82 8.03
C VAL A 131 -8.84 14.38 8.30
N ALA A 132 -7.97 14.53 7.31
CA ALA A 132 -6.55 14.31 7.50
C ALA A 132 -6.00 15.26 8.58
N MET A 133 -5.09 14.76 9.43
CA MET A 133 -4.40 15.56 10.45
C MET A 133 -3.71 16.78 9.84
N SER A 134 -3.29 16.72 8.57
CA SER A 134 -2.71 17.85 7.84
C SER A 134 -3.63 19.06 7.71
N GLN A 135 -4.95 18.85 7.79
CA GLN A 135 -5.98 19.89 7.70
C GLN A 135 -6.32 20.52 9.05
N LEU A 136 -5.84 19.96 10.16
CA LEU A 136 -6.05 20.51 11.50
C LEU A 136 -5.20 21.75 11.74
N GLU A 137 -5.65 22.60 12.65
CA GLU A 137 -4.85 23.73 13.11
C GLU A 137 -3.65 23.24 13.93
N GLU A 138 -2.52 23.96 13.84
CA GLU A 138 -1.26 23.57 14.52
C GLU A 138 -1.41 23.36 16.03
N HIS A 139 -2.32 24.11 16.67
CA HIS A 139 -2.57 23.98 18.11
C HIS A 139 -3.32 22.70 18.49
N GLN A 140 -4.01 22.04 17.55
CA GLN A 140 -4.74 20.79 17.76
C GLN A 140 -3.85 19.56 17.58
N LYS A 141 -2.84 19.65 16.70
CA LYS A 141 -1.95 18.53 16.33
C LYS A 141 -1.26 17.85 17.52
N PRO A 142 -0.77 18.53 18.57
CA PRO A 142 -0.12 17.87 19.71
C PRO A 142 -1.02 16.86 20.43
N THR A 143 -2.33 17.10 20.48
CA THR A 143 -3.30 16.16 21.08
C THR A 143 -3.39 14.87 20.28
N VAL A 144 -3.46 14.99 18.95
CA VAL A 144 -3.49 13.85 18.03
C VAL A 144 -2.17 13.09 18.08
N VAL A 145 -1.03 13.79 18.08
CA VAL A 145 0.31 13.19 18.16
C VAL A 145 0.46 12.34 19.42
N LYS A 146 -0.05 12.82 20.57
CA LYS A 146 0.01 12.06 21.81
C LYS A 146 -0.76 10.73 21.74
N GLU A 147 -1.91 10.72 21.07
CA GLU A 147 -2.66 9.47 20.83
C GLU A 147 -1.91 8.57 19.84
N LEU A 148 -1.38 9.15 18.75
CA LEU A 148 -0.61 8.43 17.75
C LEU A 148 0.64 7.76 18.33
N GLU A 149 1.37 8.42 19.22
CA GLU A 149 2.54 7.86 19.89
C GLU A 149 2.20 6.56 20.64
N GLY A 150 1.04 6.49 21.29
CA GLY A 150 0.56 5.26 21.92
C GLY A 150 0.27 4.14 20.91
N TYR A 151 -0.20 4.47 19.70
CA TYR A 151 -0.36 3.49 18.62
C TYR A 151 0.98 3.05 18.03
N ILE A 152 1.95 3.96 17.90
CA ILE A 152 3.32 3.63 17.46
C ILE A 152 3.98 2.67 18.46
N GLU A 153 3.81 2.89 19.76
CA GLU A 153 4.32 1.97 20.79
C GLU A 153 3.73 0.56 20.64
N GLN A 154 2.41 0.45 20.40
CA GLN A 154 1.78 -0.85 20.12
C GLN A 154 2.33 -1.50 18.85
N MET A 155 2.52 -0.72 17.79
CA MET A 155 3.06 -1.18 16.52
C MET A 155 4.50 -1.69 16.69
N HIS A 156 5.35 -0.93 17.38
CA HIS A 156 6.75 -1.28 17.60
C HIS A 156 6.95 -2.43 18.60
N ALA A 157 5.93 -2.73 19.42
CA ALA A 157 5.92 -3.91 20.27
C ALA A 157 5.79 -5.22 19.46
N LEU A 158 5.28 -5.17 18.23
CA LEU A 158 5.22 -6.31 17.32
C LEU A 158 6.60 -6.54 16.70
N LYS A 159 7.18 -7.72 16.96
CA LYS A 159 8.56 -8.04 16.58
C LYS A 159 8.67 -9.26 15.67
N SER A 160 9.65 -9.23 14.78
CA SER A 160 9.98 -10.31 13.86
C SER A 160 11.48 -10.52 13.75
N LYS A 161 11.89 -11.75 13.43
CA LYS A 161 13.27 -12.06 13.00
C LYS A 161 13.49 -11.79 11.51
N LYS A 162 12.42 -11.65 10.74
CA LYS A 162 12.45 -11.49 9.29
C LYS A 162 12.17 -10.05 8.93
N MET A 163 13.03 -9.47 8.10
CA MET A 163 12.80 -8.16 7.51
C MET A 163 11.89 -8.30 6.29
N GLY A 164 10.94 -7.37 6.14
CA GLY A 164 10.02 -7.32 5.00
C GLY A 164 8.56 -7.13 5.41
N GLY A 165 7.71 -7.03 4.40
CA GLY A 165 6.27 -6.91 4.55
C GLY A 165 5.64 -8.14 5.23
N VAL A 166 4.39 -8.00 5.65
CA VAL A 166 3.64 -9.07 6.33
C VAL A 166 3.45 -10.29 5.41
N CYS A 167 3.43 -10.08 4.09
CA CYS A 167 3.39 -11.14 3.08
C CYS A 167 4.74 -11.84 2.83
N GLY A 168 5.85 -11.31 3.37
CA GLY A 168 7.20 -11.85 3.22
C GLY A 168 8.05 -11.18 2.13
N ASP A 169 7.45 -10.38 1.25
CA ASP A 169 8.18 -9.58 0.27
C ASP A 169 8.90 -8.42 0.94
N VAL A 170 10.15 -8.13 0.55
CA VAL A 170 10.88 -6.97 1.06
C VAL A 170 10.46 -5.72 0.29
N ILE A 171 9.52 -4.97 0.86
CA ILE A 171 8.97 -3.75 0.29
C ILE A 171 9.58 -2.55 1.02
N PHE A 172 10.49 -1.83 0.35
CA PHE A 172 11.06 -0.62 0.91
C PHE A 172 10.12 0.59 0.74
N PRO A 173 10.19 1.60 1.64
CA PRO A 173 9.40 2.82 1.53
C PRO A 173 9.62 3.53 0.20
N TYR A 174 8.64 4.30 -0.29
CA TYR A 174 8.74 5.00 -1.59
C TYR A 174 9.98 5.90 -1.71
N ARG A 175 10.51 6.47 -0.62
CA ARG A 175 11.75 7.26 -0.64
C ARG A 175 12.98 6.48 -1.11
N PHE A 176 12.91 5.14 -1.16
CA PHE A 176 13.92 4.25 -1.75
C PHE A 176 13.74 4.01 -3.24
N GLU A 177 12.75 4.61 -3.92
CA GLU A 177 12.43 4.32 -5.33
C GLU A 177 13.66 4.47 -6.25
N ASN A 178 14.48 5.50 -6.05
CA ASN A 178 15.72 5.71 -6.81
C ASN A 178 16.77 4.61 -6.62
N LEU A 179 16.63 3.78 -5.59
CA LEU A 179 17.50 2.64 -5.30
C LEU A 179 16.93 1.30 -5.83
N TRP A 180 15.80 1.31 -6.53
CA TRP A 180 15.17 0.09 -7.06
C TRP A 180 16.16 -0.84 -7.80
N PRO A 181 17.02 -0.35 -8.72
CA PRO A 181 18.00 -1.22 -9.41
C PRO A 181 18.98 -1.93 -8.47
N GLN A 182 19.18 -1.42 -7.26
CA GLN A 182 20.12 -1.96 -6.28
C GLN A 182 19.50 -3.03 -5.37
N TYR A 183 18.17 -3.04 -5.21
CA TYR A 183 17.46 -4.00 -4.36
C TYR A 183 16.42 -4.86 -5.08
N GLU A 184 16.27 -4.75 -6.41
CA GLU A 184 15.50 -5.72 -7.17
C GLU A 184 16.04 -7.15 -6.92
N GLY A 185 15.18 -8.02 -6.38
CA GLY A 185 15.56 -9.39 -6.01
C GLY A 185 16.52 -9.49 -4.82
N LEU A 186 16.65 -8.44 -4.01
CA LEU A 186 17.46 -8.44 -2.78
C LEU A 186 17.02 -9.57 -1.85
N LYS A 187 18.01 -10.30 -1.33
CA LYS A 187 17.82 -11.25 -0.24
C LYS A 187 18.42 -10.67 1.03
N VAL A 188 17.66 -10.76 2.11
CA VAL A 188 18.08 -10.35 3.45
C VAL A 188 18.10 -11.58 4.35
N ARG A 189 19.09 -11.67 5.23
CA ARG A 189 19.18 -12.74 6.23
C ARG A 189 18.24 -12.45 7.40
N ASP A 190 17.77 -13.51 8.03
CA ASP A 190 17.04 -13.43 9.29
C ASP A 190 17.97 -12.93 10.41
N ALA A 191 17.39 -12.23 11.37
CA ALA A 191 18.03 -11.86 12.62
C ALA A 191 18.06 -13.04 13.60
N ASP A 192 19.08 -13.08 14.46
CA ASP A 192 19.21 -14.11 15.49
C ASP A 192 18.08 -14.00 16.53
N THR A 193 17.68 -12.77 16.83
CA THR A 193 16.59 -12.42 17.74
C THR A 193 15.52 -11.59 17.05
N PRO A 194 14.27 -11.55 17.55
CA PRO A 194 13.22 -10.70 16.97
C PRO A 194 13.52 -9.23 17.26
N GLU A 195 14.34 -8.59 16.41
CA GLU A 195 14.78 -7.19 16.57
C GLU A 195 14.09 -6.23 15.60
N PHE A 196 13.51 -6.73 14.51
CA PHE A 196 12.73 -5.90 13.60
C PHE A 196 11.36 -5.62 14.18
N VAL A 197 10.95 -4.36 14.12
CA VAL A 197 9.66 -3.88 14.60
C VAL A 197 8.75 -3.60 13.41
N LEU A 198 7.43 -3.69 13.60
CA LEU A 198 6.52 -3.27 12.54
C LEU A 198 6.63 -1.74 12.35
N CYS A 199 7.05 -1.31 11.17
CA CYS A 199 7.11 0.09 10.76
C CYS A 199 6.00 0.37 9.76
N HIS A 200 5.41 1.57 9.81
CA HIS A 200 4.43 1.98 8.81
C HIS A 200 5.12 2.44 7.51
N ASN A 201 6.31 3.04 7.62
CA ASN A 201 7.14 3.51 6.50
C ASN A 201 6.58 4.67 5.66
N ASP A 202 5.34 5.11 5.91
CA ASP A 202 4.70 6.25 5.26
C ASP A 202 3.73 7.00 6.21
N LEU A 203 4.12 7.16 7.48
CA LEU A 203 3.27 7.76 8.52
C LEU A 203 3.34 9.30 8.51
N SER A 204 2.76 9.91 7.48
CA SER A 204 2.61 11.36 7.36
C SER A 204 1.28 11.87 7.94
N GLN A 205 1.14 13.20 8.10
CA GLN A 205 -0.12 13.82 8.53
C GLN A 205 -1.29 13.58 7.55
N TYR A 206 -1.03 13.19 6.31
CA TYR A 206 -2.06 12.90 5.30
C TYR A 206 -2.70 11.52 5.50
N ASN A 207 -1.98 10.60 6.14
CA ASN A 207 -2.42 9.22 6.36
C ASN A 207 -3.07 9.01 7.73
N ILE A 208 -3.41 10.09 8.45
CA ILE A 208 -4.05 10.04 9.78
C ILE A 208 -5.40 10.76 9.68
N ILE A 209 -6.49 10.00 9.77
CA ILE A 209 -7.85 10.54 9.77
C ILE A 209 -8.30 10.82 11.20
N VAL A 210 -8.77 12.03 11.44
CA VAL A 210 -9.10 12.56 12.76
C VAL A 210 -10.51 13.13 12.76
N ASP A 211 -11.24 12.89 13.84
CA ASP A 211 -12.47 13.59 14.17
C ASP A 211 -12.16 15.03 14.61
N GLN A 212 -12.67 16.03 13.88
CA GLN A 212 -12.31 17.44 14.11
C GLN A 212 -12.77 17.99 15.46
N GLU A 213 -13.83 17.41 16.05
CA GLU A 213 -14.42 17.92 17.29
C GLU A 213 -13.71 17.33 18.51
N THR A 214 -13.48 16.01 18.47
CA THR A 214 -12.91 15.24 19.60
C THR A 214 -11.39 15.10 19.51
N LEU A 215 -10.79 15.38 18.35
CA LEU A 215 -9.39 15.15 18.01
C LEU A 215 -8.94 13.68 18.15
N LYS A 216 -9.90 12.75 18.05
CA LYS A 216 -9.64 11.31 18.07
C LYS A 216 -9.24 10.80 16.70
N ILE A 217 -8.22 9.94 16.67
CA ILE A 217 -7.82 9.25 15.44
C ILE A 217 -8.88 8.20 15.10
N ASN A 218 -9.55 8.38 13.98
CA ASN A 218 -10.55 7.45 13.45
C ASN A 218 -9.92 6.37 12.56
N ALA A 219 -8.79 6.64 11.91
CA ALA A 219 -7.98 5.63 11.22
C ALA A 219 -6.57 6.13 10.88
N ILE A 220 -5.65 5.18 10.74
CA ILE A 220 -4.38 5.33 10.03
C ILE A 220 -4.50 4.60 8.69
N LEU A 221 -4.13 5.27 7.61
CA LEU A 221 -4.30 4.85 6.21
C LEU A 221 -2.96 4.45 5.56
N ASP A 222 -3.05 3.82 4.39
CA ASP A 222 -1.94 3.57 3.46
C ASP A 222 -0.79 2.70 4.01
N TRP A 223 -1.14 1.48 4.42
CA TRP A 223 -0.24 0.48 5.00
C TRP A 223 0.57 -0.31 3.96
N GLU A 224 0.65 0.14 2.70
CA GLU A 224 1.22 -0.64 1.61
C GLU A 224 2.74 -0.87 1.75
N TYR A 225 3.44 0.08 2.37
CA TYR A 225 4.87 0.03 2.65
C TYR A 225 5.20 -0.56 4.02
N ALA A 226 4.19 -0.92 4.81
CA ALA A 226 4.39 -1.38 6.16
C ALA A 226 5.06 -2.76 6.19
N GLY A 227 5.90 -2.99 7.19
CA GLY A 227 6.61 -4.25 7.34
C GLY A 227 7.53 -4.25 8.54
N PHE A 228 8.15 -5.38 8.81
CA PHE A 228 9.13 -5.52 9.87
C PHE A 228 10.49 -5.01 9.40
N PHE A 229 10.97 -3.93 10.02
CA PHE A 229 12.24 -3.28 9.70
C PHE A 229 12.96 -2.87 10.99
N PRO A 230 14.25 -2.49 10.90
CA PRO A 230 14.92 -1.76 11.97
C PRO A 230 14.12 -0.50 12.35
N PRO A 231 14.00 -0.16 13.64
CA PRO A 231 13.14 0.94 14.09
C PRO A 231 13.47 2.30 13.47
N GLU A 232 14.69 2.48 12.96
CA GLU A 232 15.14 3.70 12.26
C GLU A 232 14.37 3.96 10.97
N PHE A 233 13.67 2.97 10.41
CA PHE A 233 12.85 3.13 9.21
C PHE A 233 11.57 3.96 9.44
N ASP A 234 11.09 4.01 10.68
CA ASP A 234 9.82 4.66 11.03
C ASP A 234 10.05 6.09 11.52
N SER A 235 10.67 6.90 10.65
CA SER A 235 10.93 8.32 10.88
C SER A 235 9.62 9.08 11.22
N PRO A 236 9.64 10.03 12.18
CA PRO A 236 8.43 10.65 12.72
C PRO A 236 7.87 11.76 11.81
N PHE A 237 7.59 11.44 10.54
CA PHE A 237 7.13 12.39 9.53
C PHE A 237 5.80 13.07 9.90
N TYR A 238 4.95 12.41 10.68
CA TYR A 238 3.72 12.99 11.25
C TYR A 238 3.95 14.26 12.09
N ARG A 239 5.16 14.54 12.55
CA ARG A 239 5.48 15.78 13.31
C ARG A 239 5.61 17.01 12.43
N ARG A 240 5.65 16.87 11.11
CA ARG A 240 5.70 18.00 10.17
C ARG A 240 4.73 17.81 9.01
N LEU A 241 4.42 18.90 8.34
CA LEU A 241 3.69 18.86 7.07
C LEU A 241 4.60 18.35 5.95
N GLY A 242 4.01 17.68 4.96
CA GLY A 242 4.72 17.13 3.81
C GLY A 242 4.75 15.61 3.77
N HIS A 243 5.42 15.07 2.75
CA HIS A 243 5.50 13.63 2.49
C HIS A 243 6.51 12.92 3.41
N SER A 244 6.45 11.58 3.48
CA SER A 244 7.33 10.73 4.30
C SER A 244 8.71 10.49 3.68
N GLY A 245 9.44 11.59 3.48
CA GLY A 245 10.81 11.62 2.97
C GLY A 245 11.39 13.02 3.15
N ALA A 246 12.70 13.18 2.99
CA ALA A 246 13.36 14.48 3.23
C ALA A 246 12.78 15.60 2.35
N LEU A 247 12.49 16.74 2.98
CA LEU A 247 12.13 17.97 2.30
C LEU A 247 13.37 18.81 1.98
N GLU A 248 13.19 19.88 1.21
CA GLU A 248 14.27 20.82 0.90
C GLU A 248 14.92 21.37 2.19
N GLY A 249 16.23 21.16 2.32
CA GLY A 249 17.01 21.58 3.49
C GLY A 249 17.04 20.58 4.65
N GLU A 250 16.30 19.46 4.57
CA GLU A 250 16.39 18.37 5.54
C GLU A 250 17.49 17.36 5.16
N GLU A 251 17.97 16.61 6.15
CA GLU A 251 18.88 15.51 5.90
C GLU A 251 18.11 14.31 5.32
N ASP A 252 18.58 13.79 4.19
CA ASP A 252 18.07 12.55 3.61
C ASP A 252 18.51 11.32 4.44
N ASP A 253 17.55 10.57 4.96
CA ASP A 253 17.79 9.38 5.77
C ASP A 253 18.14 8.14 4.91
N VAL A 254 17.79 8.16 3.62
CA VAL A 254 17.94 7.01 2.71
C VAL A 254 19.38 6.48 2.64
N PRO A 255 20.44 7.31 2.51
CA PRO A 255 21.81 6.80 2.51
C PRO A 255 22.23 6.12 3.82
N LYS A 256 21.67 6.54 4.97
CA LYS A 256 21.96 5.91 6.26
C LYS A 256 21.22 4.58 6.38
N LEU A 257 19.92 4.58 6.04
CA LEU A 257 19.10 3.38 6.07
C LEU A 257 19.59 2.33 5.07
N TRP A 258 20.08 2.74 3.90
CA TRP A 258 20.68 1.83 2.92
C TRP A 258 21.88 1.05 3.48
N LYS A 259 22.76 1.70 4.27
CA LYS A 259 23.86 1.00 4.95
C LYS A 259 23.37 -0.05 5.94
N VAL A 260 22.22 0.21 6.59
CA VAL A 260 21.57 -0.78 7.46
C VAL A 260 21.10 -1.96 6.62
N VAL A 261 20.43 -1.73 5.49
CA VAL A 261 20.01 -2.80 4.57
C VAL A 261 21.20 -3.63 4.08
N GLU A 262 22.30 -3.00 3.70
CA GLU A 262 23.51 -3.68 3.24
C GLU A 262 24.11 -4.62 4.31
N HIS A 263 23.97 -4.29 5.59
CA HIS A 263 24.40 -5.17 6.69
C HIS A 263 23.59 -6.49 6.76
N TRP A 264 22.35 -6.47 6.30
CA TRP A 264 21.43 -7.62 6.30
C TRP A 264 21.41 -8.37 4.97
N ARG A 265 22.00 -7.82 3.90
CA ARG A 265 22.04 -8.43 2.57
C ARG A 265 22.82 -9.76 2.58
N VAL A 266 22.35 -10.70 1.76
CA VAL A 266 23.00 -11.99 1.43
C VAL A 266 23.41 -12.04 -0.03
#